data_AF-A0A0Q9TT48-F1
#
_entry.id   AF-A0A0Q9TT48-F1
#
_cell.length_a   1.000
_cell.length_b   1.000
_cell.length_c   1.000
_cell.angle_alpha   90.00
_cell.angle_beta   90.00
_cell.angle_gamma   90.00
#
_symmetry.space_group_name_H-M   'P 1'
#
loop_
_entity.id
_entity.type
_entity.pdbx_description
1 polymer ?
#
loop_
_entity_poly.entity_id
_entity_poly.type
_entity_poly.pdbx_seq_one_letter_code
_entity_poly.pdbx_strand_id
1 'polypeptide(L)'
;MNNLLSKIIGDKKEWKAMEARAHALPHDYRVVYGEMKSYMWRFTSGDGMDVVAVLRDVLELFETSAREGRRVLDVTGRDVAAFCDERLSGVTTYADTWRSELNRAVASKVTSKVAE
;
A
#
# COMPACT_ATOMS: atom_id res chain seq x y z
N MET A 1 -21.76 3.95 -20.94
CA MET A 1 -21.68 4.58 -19.61
C MET A 1 -22.27 3.60 -18.62
N ASN A 2 -21.46 3.02 -17.71
CA ASN A 2 -21.84 2.25 -16.49
C ASN A 2 -20.63 1.54 -15.80
N ASN A 3 -19.39 1.84 -16.21
CA ASN A 3 -18.20 1.13 -15.68
C ASN A 3 -17.77 1.55 -14.27
N LEU A 4 -18.10 2.77 -13.83
CA LEU A 4 -17.68 3.27 -12.51
C LEU A 4 -18.38 2.55 -11.36
N LEU A 5 -19.70 2.35 -11.46
CA LEU A 5 -20.47 1.64 -10.43
C LEU A 5 -20.04 0.18 -10.30
N SER A 6 -19.85 -0.50 -11.44
CA SER A 6 -19.40 -1.89 -11.47
C SER A 6 -18.00 -2.05 -10.88
N LYS A 7 -17.08 -1.10 -11.17
CA LYS A 7 -15.73 -1.06 -10.59
C LYS A 7 -15.78 -0.88 -9.07
N ILE A 8 -16.52 0.11 -8.57
CA ILE A 8 -16.67 0.37 -7.12
C ILE A 8 -17.26 -0.86 -6.38
N ILE A 9 -18.25 -1.52 -6.98
CA ILE A 9 -18.84 -2.73 -6.39
C ILE A 9 -17.82 -3.88 -6.37
N GLY A 10 -17.03 -4.03 -7.44
CA GLY A 10 -15.93 -4.98 -7.54
C GLY A 10 -14.88 -4.76 -6.46
N ASP A 11 -14.33 -3.54 -6.38
CA ASP A 11 -13.30 -3.15 -5.40
C ASP A 11 -13.78 -3.39 -3.97
N LYS A 12 -15.05 -3.06 -3.67
CA LYS A 12 -15.66 -3.30 -2.35
C LYS A 12 -15.82 -4.79 -2.03
N LYS A 13 -16.22 -5.60 -3.02
CA LYS A 13 -16.36 -7.06 -2.84
C LYS A 13 -15.00 -7.70 -2.58
N GLU A 14 -14.00 -7.27 -3.32
CA GLU A 14 -12.64 -7.74 -3.22
C GLU A 14 -12.01 -7.36 -1.88
N TRP A 15 -12.15 -6.11 -1.45
CA TRP A 15 -11.71 -5.65 -0.14
C TRP A 15 -12.31 -6.49 0.99
N LYS A 16 -13.62 -6.78 0.93
CA LYS A 16 -14.28 -7.66 1.92
C LYS A 16 -13.70 -9.07 1.93
N ALA A 17 -13.37 -9.62 0.75
CA ALA A 17 -12.76 -10.94 0.66
C ALA A 17 -11.34 -10.94 1.25
N MET A 18 -10.55 -9.89 0.99
CA MET A 18 -9.23 -9.71 1.60
C MET A 18 -9.31 -9.61 3.12
N GLU A 19 -10.24 -8.83 3.67
CA GLU A 19 -10.39 -8.70 5.13
C GLU A 19 -10.84 -10.02 5.76
N ALA A 20 -11.74 -10.78 5.13
CA ALA A 20 -12.15 -12.10 5.60
C ALA A 20 -10.98 -13.10 5.62
N ARG A 21 -10.16 -13.10 4.57
CA ARG A 21 -8.93 -13.90 4.47
C ARG A 21 -7.93 -13.52 5.56
N ALA A 22 -7.68 -12.22 5.75
CA ALA A 22 -6.82 -11.73 6.81
C ALA A 22 -7.33 -12.17 8.19
N HIS A 23 -8.65 -12.09 8.45
CA HIS A 23 -9.25 -12.53 9.71
C HIS A 23 -9.16 -14.05 9.97
N ALA A 24 -8.95 -14.87 8.93
CA ALA A 24 -8.76 -16.31 9.06
C ALA A 24 -7.30 -16.70 9.41
N LEU A 25 -6.35 -15.76 9.34
CA LEU A 25 -4.96 -16.02 9.70
C LEU A 25 -4.77 -16.26 11.21
N PRO A 26 -3.66 -16.92 11.61
CA PRO A 26 -3.26 -17.00 13.01
C PRO A 26 -3.14 -15.62 13.68
N HIS A 27 -3.27 -15.58 15.00
CA HIS A 27 -3.36 -14.33 15.76
C HIS A 27 -2.20 -13.36 15.53
N ASP A 28 -0.97 -13.86 15.53
CA ASP A 28 0.25 -13.07 15.29
C ASP A 28 0.25 -12.44 13.88
N TYR A 29 -0.09 -13.22 12.86
CA TYR A 29 -0.26 -12.74 11.49
C TYR A 29 -1.32 -11.66 11.37
N ARG A 30 -2.47 -11.82 12.05
CA ARG A 30 -3.55 -10.81 12.06
C ARG A 30 -3.10 -9.50 12.67
N VAL A 31 -2.38 -9.56 13.79
CA VAL A 31 -1.86 -8.36 14.47
C VAL A 31 -0.88 -7.64 13.55
N VAL A 32 0.13 -8.34 13.02
CA VAL A 32 1.13 -7.72 12.14
C VAL A 32 0.49 -7.15 10.89
N TYR A 33 -0.42 -7.88 10.23
CA TYR A 33 -1.12 -7.38 9.05
C TYR A 33 -1.95 -6.12 9.35
N GLY A 34 -2.60 -6.05 10.51
CA GLY A 34 -3.36 -4.88 10.96
C GLY A 34 -2.47 -3.64 11.18
N GLU A 35 -1.32 -3.81 11.81
CA GLU A 35 -0.35 -2.73 12.03
C GLU A 35 0.28 -2.27 10.72
N MET A 36 0.68 -3.20 9.85
CA MET A 36 1.20 -2.90 8.51
C MET A 36 0.19 -2.12 7.68
N LYS A 37 -1.08 -2.57 7.66
CA LYS A 37 -2.16 -1.86 6.98
C LYS A 37 -2.25 -0.42 7.48
N SER A 38 -2.32 -0.22 8.80
CA SER A 38 -2.37 1.11 9.41
C SER A 38 -1.15 1.96 9.04
N TYR A 39 0.04 1.38 9.02
CA TYR A 39 1.29 2.05 8.62
C TYR A 39 1.24 2.51 7.16
N MET A 40 0.97 1.60 6.23
CA MET A 40 0.96 1.87 4.78
C MET A 40 -0.09 2.91 4.39
N TRP A 41 -1.27 2.92 5.03
CA TRP A 41 -2.31 3.94 4.79
C TRP A 41 -1.85 5.38 5.06
N ARG A 42 -0.80 5.59 5.86
CA ARG A 42 -0.23 6.93 6.11
C ARG A 42 0.53 7.48 4.89
N PHE A 43 0.97 6.61 3.98
CA PHE A 43 1.75 6.97 2.79
C PHE A 43 0.92 6.96 1.50
N THR A 44 -0.32 6.46 1.56
CA THR A 44 -1.27 6.50 0.45
C THR A 44 -1.40 7.89 -0.14
N SER A 45 -1.32 7.98 -1.46
CA SER A 45 -1.77 9.13 -2.24
C SER A 45 -2.91 8.72 -3.17
N GLY A 46 -3.70 9.67 -3.66
CA GLY A 46 -4.77 9.38 -4.61
C GLY A 46 -5.91 8.54 -4.02
N ASP A 47 -6.37 7.52 -4.76
CA ASP A 47 -7.51 6.67 -4.40
C ASP A 47 -7.14 5.46 -3.51
N GLY A 48 -5.85 5.27 -3.22
CA GLY A 48 -5.34 4.22 -2.34
C GLY A 48 -5.29 2.81 -2.95
N MET A 49 -5.60 2.64 -4.24
CA MET A 49 -5.64 1.33 -4.88
C MET A 49 -4.26 0.66 -4.96
N ASP A 50 -3.19 1.44 -5.08
CA ASP A 50 -1.82 0.91 -5.08
C ASP A 50 -1.45 0.28 -3.73
N VAL A 51 -1.86 0.90 -2.62
CA VAL A 51 -1.65 0.31 -1.28
C VAL A 51 -2.52 -0.93 -1.09
N VAL A 52 -3.74 -0.96 -1.63
CA VAL A 52 -4.57 -2.17 -1.62
C VAL A 52 -3.91 -3.32 -2.39
N ALA A 53 -3.26 -3.03 -3.52
CA ALA A 53 -2.50 -4.03 -4.27
C ALA A 53 -1.33 -4.59 -3.45
N VAL A 54 -0.52 -3.73 -2.82
CA VAL A 54 0.57 -4.16 -1.93
C VAL A 54 0.05 -5.01 -0.77
N LEU A 55 -1.05 -4.61 -0.14
CA LEU A 55 -1.64 -5.36 0.98
C LEU A 55 -2.14 -6.74 0.55
N ARG A 56 -2.64 -6.89 -0.69
CA ARG A 56 -3.00 -8.20 -1.24
C ARG A 56 -1.81 -9.11 -1.37
N ASP A 57 -0.70 -8.62 -1.93
CA ASP A 57 0.51 -9.42 -2.12
C ASP A 57 1.09 -9.87 -0.77
N VAL A 58 1.07 -8.97 0.24
CA VAL A 58 1.44 -9.31 1.62
C VAL A 58 0.51 -10.39 2.20
N LEU A 59 -0.80 -10.28 1.96
CA LEU A 59 -1.78 -11.25 2.46
C LEU A 59 -1.54 -12.64 1.86
N GLU A 60 -1.25 -12.73 0.56
CA GLU A 60 -0.92 -14.00 -0.11
C GLU A 60 0.36 -14.63 0.43
N LEU A 61 1.39 -13.81 0.68
CA LEU A 61 2.61 -14.25 1.35
C LEU A 61 2.34 -14.77 2.77
N PHE A 62 1.48 -14.08 3.52
CA PHE A 62 1.14 -14.46 4.89
C PHE A 62 0.34 -15.75 4.95
N GLU A 63 -0.62 -15.95 4.05
CA GLU A 63 -1.36 -17.20 3.93
C GLU A 63 -0.44 -18.39 3.62
N THR A 64 0.52 -18.20 2.72
CA THR A 64 1.50 -19.23 2.36
C THR A 64 2.41 -19.54 3.54
N SER A 65 2.97 -18.50 4.17
CA SER A 65 3.89 -18.65 5.31
C SER A 65 3.21 -19.27 6.53
N ALA A 66 1.95 -18.94 6.78
CA ALA A 66 1.16 -19.55 7.85
C ALA A 66 0.90 -21.04 7.59
N ARG A 67 0.64 -21.44 6.34
CA ARG A 67 0.49 -22.87 5.96
C ARG A 67 1.79 -23.65 6.13
N GLU A 68 2.93 -22.98 5.92
CA GLU A 68 4.27 -23.54 6.16
C GLU A 68 4.67 -23.55 7.65
N GLY A 69 3.85 -23.00 8.54
CA GLY A 69 4.14 -22.93 9.98
C GLY A 69 5.25 -21.94 10.35
N ARG A 70 5.59 -21.00 9.46
CA ARG A 70 6.57 -19.95 9.74
C ARG A 70 5.97 -18.94 10.71
N ARG A 71 6.78 -18.38 11.62
CA ARG A 71 6.33 -17.27 12.47
C ARG A 71 6.33 -15.99 11.67
N VAL A 72 5.37 -15.11 11.92
CA VAL A 72 5.20 -13.88 11.13
C VAL A 72 6.47 -13.00 11.10
N LEU A 73 7.20 -12.89 12.22
CA LEU A 73 8.43 -12.11 12.29
C LEU A 73 9.63 -12.77 11.58
N ASP A 74 9.56 -14.07 11.28
CA ASP A 74 10.54 -14.75 10.41
C ASP A 74 10.23 -14.50 8.92
N VAL A 75 9.05 -13.94 8.61
CA VAL A 75 8.63 -13.54 7.26
C VAL A 75 8.90 -12.06 7.03
N THR A 76 8.48 -11.22 7.98
CA THR A 76 8.62 -9.76 7.87
C THR A 76 9.99 -9.25 8.33
N GLY A 77 10.70 -10.03 9.15
CA GLY A 77 11.75 -9.49 9.99
C GLY A 77 11.20 -8.74 11.21
N ARG A 78 12.10 -8.39 12.13
CA ARG A 78 11.76 -7.60 13.34
C ARG A 78 11.51 -6.12 13.03
N ASP A 79 12.08 -5.63 11.93
CA ASP A 79 11.82 -4.29 11.42
C ASP A 79 10.69 -4.33 10.39
N VAL A 80 9.46 -4.37 10.90
CA VAL A 80 8.24 -4.45 10.08
C VAL A 80 8.05 -3.17 9.26
N ALA A 81 8.57 -2.02 9.73
CA ALA A 81 8.50 -0.76 8.99
C ALA A 81 9.38 -0.84 7.73
N ALA A 82 10.62 -1.29 7.86
CA ALA A 82 11.50 -1.51 6.70
C ALA A 82 10.90 -2.48 5.68
N PHE A 83 10.23 -3.55 6.14
CA PHE A 83 9.51 -4.48 5.27
C PHE A 83 8.36 -3.82 4.49
N CYS A 84 7.64 -2.89 5.13
CA CYS A 84 6.60 -2.09 4.47
C CYS A 84 7.20 -1.12 3.46
N ASP A 85 8.25 -0.39 3.85
CA ASP A 85 8.89 0.65 3.04
C ASP A 85 9.49 0.06 1.75
N GLU A 86 10.13 -1.11 1.84
CA GLU A 86 10.66 -1.84 0.68
C GLU A 86 9.55 -2.13 -0.35
N ARG A 87 8.37 -2.55 0.12
CA ARG A 87 7.21 -2.85 -0.73
C ARG A 87 6.54 -1.61 -1.29
N LEU A 88 6.55 -0.50 -0.54
CA LEU A 88 6.01 0.77 -1.00
C LEU A 88 6.96 1.52 -1.96
N SER A 89 8.22 1.12 -2.07
CA SER A 89 9.22 1.82 -2.90
C SER A 89 8.86 1.97 -4.38
N GLY A 90 7.99 1.10 -4.91
CA GLY A 90 7.47 1.18 -6.29
C GLY A 90 6.09 1.85 -6.42
N VAL A 91 5.48 2.28 -5.31
CA VAL A 91 4.15 2.90 -5.26
C VAL A 91 4.28 4.41 -5.17
N THR A 92 3.42 5.15 -5.88
CA THR A 92 3.42 6.62 -5.78
C THR A 92 2.89 7.03 -4.40
N THR A 93 3.78 7.55 -3.55
CA THR A 93 3.40 8.04 -2.22
C THR A 93 3.04 9.52 -2.25
N TYR A 94 2.46 10.01 -1.14
CA TYR A 94 2.20 11.44 -0.98
C TYR A 94 3.49 12.28 -1.03
N ALA A 95 4.59 11.73 -0.49
CA ALA A 95 5.90 12.37 -0.59
C ALA A 95 6.37 12.51 -2.05
N ASP A 96 6.10 11.52 -2.90
CA ASP A 96 6.49 11.57 -4.31
C ASP A 96 5.65 12.56 -5.11
N THR A 97 4.36 12.66 -4.77
CA THR A 97 3.47 13.69 -5.31
C THR A 97 4.03 15.07 -4.97
N TRP A 98 4.28 15.36 -3.69
CA TRP A 98 4.84 16.64 -3.24
C TRP A 98 6.19 16.96 -3.85
N ARG A 99 7.10 15.98 -3.97
CA ARG A 99 8.39 16.15 -4.65
C ARG A 99 8.18 16.55 -6.11
N SER A 100 7.28 15.89 -6.82
CA SER A 100 6.95 16.20 -8.21
C SER A 100 6.33 17.60 -8.36
N GLU A 101 5.42 17.98 -7.45
CA GLU A 101 4.82 19.32 -7.43
C GLU A 101 5.85 20.42 -7.18
N LEU A 102 6.74 20.23 -6.20
CA LEU A 102 7.84 21.15 -5.91
C LEU A 102 8.76 21.30 -7.13
N ASN A 103 9.19 20.18 -7.71
CA ASN A 103 10.08 20.19 -8.88
C ASN A 103 9.44 20.92 -10.07
N ARG A 104 8.15 20.68 -10.32
CA ARG A 104 7.38 21.37 -11.35
C ARG A 104 7.25 22.87 -11.07
N ALA A 105 6.98 23.25 -9.83
CA ALA A 105 6.86 24.66 -9.42
C ALA A 105 8.20 25.41 -9.55
N VAL A 106 9.32 24.79 -9.16
CA VAL A 106 10.66 25.36 -9.34
C VAL A 106 10.99 25.49 -10.83
N ALA A 107 10.79 24.44 -11.62
CA ALA A 107 11.06 24.45 -13.04
C ALA A 107 10.30 25.58 -13.76
N SER A 108 9.00 25.74 -13.46
CA SER A 108 8.17 26.81 -14.01
C SER A 108 8.66 28.22 -13.63
N LYS A 109 9.08 28.44 -12.38
CA LYS A 109 9.56 29.75 -11.91
C LYS A 109 10.94 30.11 -12.44
N VAL A 110 11.79 29.11 -12.70
CA VAL A 110 13.11 29.31 -13.30
C VAL A 110 12.97 29.65 -14.78
N THR A 111 12.13 28.94 -15.55
CA THR A 111 11.94 29.23 -16.98
C THR A 111 11.17 30.53 -17.24
N SER A 112 10.22 30.91 -16.37
CA SER A 112 9.49 32.18 -16.54
C SER A 112 10.36 33.42 -16.32
N LYS A 113 11.54 33.28 -15.70
CA LYS A 113 12.44 34.40 -15.36
C LYS A 113 13.52 34.67 -16.43
N VAL A 114 13.58 33.86 -17.49
CA VAL A 114 14.53 34.01 -18.62
C VAL A 114 13.91 34.79 -19.79
N ALA A 115 12.63 35.18 -19.67
CA ALA A 115 11.88 35.90 -20.71
C ALA A 115 11.73 37.42 -20.45
N GLU A 116 12.41 37.97 -19.43
CA GLU A 116 12.56 39.41 -19.18
C GLU A 116 14.02 39.84 -19.42
#